data_AF-A0A2N1PKD1-F1
#
_entry.id   AF-A0A2N1PKD1-F1
#
_cell.length_a   1.000
_cell.length_b   1.000
_cell.length_c   1.000
_cell.angle_alpha   90.00
_cell.angle_beta   90.00
_cell.angle_gamma   90.00
#
_symmetry.space_group_name_H-M   'P 1'
#
loop_
_entity.id
_entity.type
_entity.pdbx_description
1 polymer ?
#
loop_
_entity_poly.entity_id
_entity_poly.type
_entity_poly.pdbx_seq_one_letter_code
_entity_poly.pdbx_strand_id
1 'polypeptide(L)'
;MSQQIISDITDFARKIAIKKQALDELNYRSMSDHEIDIDIESAQSDYHSFVADSDLLEKVRIALQRISADDQNNAGDQKPADELRNLLLSTQECILDSLICTDDLIASAEMNYQELVLNRDYICNAESYSFNQLLSEVFKSGDKSQREVLYNSFFSADDDIFNAIRNLTDCRNAAARRHGFADFNHFYSEYNFSDFGDMIFEISEIQRRELDDVKIAMGLSPFKNGDSEVYFQDWNSLRDNLPFSLSVFREEIPDPVAVVKEFYGKLGFSDCWDSLRIEKRDINVCGQFWRMDPPTIFVGNYPASVNWLNIKTLIHEFAHALEYLHPATESVFTAYDPFTGVSEGIAILFTRLFYSPENLLQFGFSLKDIENLHCYQSSFLLNFELHVSVNAIFEHHLHADADHSLSELSEFYEQTYHQLTGVHTGKFSWMYDMMMHLSPFYGLSYAAGNLLARRFMKYSGRNRSDLINPETGAIIRDLFFKTGGLLHWKKKLEYLSQ
;
A
#
# COMPACT_ATOMS: atom_id res chain seq x y z
N MET A 1 2.84 2.24 -37.77
CA MET A 1 4.20 2.51 -37.25
C MET A 1 5.20 2.22 -38.37
N SER A 2 6.34 2.93 -38.50
CA SER A 2 7.32 2.52 -39.53
C SER A 2 7.87 1.15 -39.14
N GLN A 3 8.03 0.24 -40.10
CA GLN A 3 8.63 -1.09 -39.85
C GLN A 3 9.99 -0.98 -39.17
N GLN A 4 10.69 0.14 -39.36
CA GLN A 4 11.94 0.46 -38.68
C GLN A 4 11.79 0.53 -37.16
N ILE A 5 10.78 1.24 -36.63
CA ILE A 5 10.59 1.36 -35.17
C ILE A 5 10.25 0.00 -34.54
N ILE A 6 9.43 -0.82 -35.22
CA ILE A 6 9.14 -2.19 -34.77
C ILE A 6 10.43 -3.00 -34.73
N SER A 7 11.21 -2.97 -35.82
CA SER A 7 12.48 -3.68 -35.93
C SER A 7 13.47 -3.24 -34.84
N ASP A 8 13.57 -1.94 -34.58
CA ASP A 8 14.48 -1.37 -33.58
C ASP A 8 14.07 -1.83 -32.17
N ILE A 9 12.78 -1.79 -31.84
CA ILE A 9 12.25 -2.29 -30.56
C ILE A 9 12.43 -3.82 -30.45
N THR A 10 12.24 -4.57 -31.53
CA THR A 10 12.37 -6.03 -31.51
C THR A 10 13.81 -6.50 -31.36
N ASP A 11 14.74 -5.89 -32.08
CA ASP A 11 16.18 -6.17 -31.94
C ASP A 11 16.67 -5.77 -30.53
N PHE A 12 16.19 -4.64 -30.04
CA PHE A 12 16.45 -4.13 -28.69
C PHE A 12 16.08 -5.13 -27.60
N ALA A 13 14.83 -5.55 -27.57
CA ALA A 13 14.34 -6.37 -26.49
C ALA A 13 14.83 -7.83 -26.56
N ARG A 14 15.24 -8.30 -27.75
CA ARG A 14 16.04 -9.54 -27.87
C ARG A 14 17.39 -9.41 -27.20
N LYS A 15 18.08 -8.28 -27.36
CA LYS A 15 19.37 -8.02 -26.70
C LYS A 15 19.22 -7.98 -25.17
N ILE A 16 18.13 -7.40 -24.66
CA ILE A 16 17.84 -7.41 -23.21
C ILE A 16 17.51 -8.81 -22.71
N ALA A 17 16.63 -9.57 -23.38
CA ALA A 17 16.31 -10.93 -22.97
C ALA A 17 17.56 -11.82 -22.91
N ILE A 18 18.48 -11.68 -23.87
CA ILE A 18 19.78 -12.38 -23.87
C ILE A 18 20.64 -11.96 -22.68
N LYS A 19 20.72 -10.65 -22.37
CA LYS A 19 21.49 -10.14 -21.24
C LYS A 19 20.87 -10.54 -19.89
N LYS A 20 19.54 -10.55 -19.74
CA LYS A 20 18.81 -11.05 -18.55
C LYS A 20 19.11 -12.52 -18.32
N GLN A 21 18.94 -13.34 -19.36
CA GLN A 21 19.22 -14.76 -19.29
C GLN A 21 20.68 -15.01 -18.89
N ALA A 22 21.62 -14.24 -19.42
CA ALA A 22 23.01 -14.33 -19.02
C ALA A 22 23.23 -13.95 -17.53
N LEU A 23 22.53 -12.91 -17.03
CA LEU A 23 22.58 -12.49 -15.63
C LEU A 23 21.94 -13.52 -14.68
N ASP A 24 20.78 -14.06 -15.04
CA ASP A 24 20.09 -15.11 -14.28
C ASP A 24 20.92 -16.39 -14.23
N GLU A 25 21.54 -16.77 -15.36
CA GLU A 25 22.50 -17.88 -15.40
C GLU A 25 23.77 -17.59 -14.59
N LEU A 26 24.24 -16.34 -14.55
CA LEU A 26 25.39 -15.92 -13.73
C LEU A 26 25.05 -15.96 -12.24
N ASN A 27 23.88 -15.47 -11.82
CA ASN A 27 23.42 -15.51 -10.42
C ASN A 27 23.15 -16.95 -9.97
N TYR A 28 22.61 -17.80 -10.84
CA TYR A 28 22.45 -19.22 -10.55
C TYR A 28 23.80 -19.95 -10.44
N ARG A 29 24.82 -19.52 -11.21
CA ARG A 29 26.14 -20.16 -11.25
C ARG A 29 27.15 -19.58 -10.27
N SER A 30 27.01 -18.34 -9.80
CA SER A 30 27.84 -17.77 -8.73
C SER A 30 27.59 -18.48 -7.38
N MET A 31 26.43 -19.13 -7.24
CA MET A 31 26.14 -20.07 -6.15
C MET A 31 26.81 -21.45 -6.32
N SER A 32 27.50 -21.72 -7.44
CA SER A 32 28.20 -22.97 -7.73
C SER A 32 29.67 -22.68 -8.13
N ASP A 33 30.63 -22.92 -7.23
CA ASP A 33 32.09 -22.66 -7.29
C ASP A 33 32.83 -22.80 -8.65
N HIS A 34 32.48 -22.04 -9.70
CA HIS A 34 33.15 -22.06 -11.00
C HIS A 34 33.56 -20.64 -11.38
N GLU A 35 34.87 -20.40 -11.46
CA GLU A 35 35.45 -19.15 -11.97
C GLU A 35 35.20 -19.03 -13.49
N ILE A 36 34.54 -17.94 -13.89
CA ILE A 36 34.47 -17.51 -15.29
C ILE A 36 34.78 -16.01 -15.35
N ASP A 37 35.62 -15.66 -16.33
CA ASP A 37 36.07 -14.31 -16.68
C ASP A 37 35.01 -13.64 -17.60
N ILE A 38 33.91 -13.15 -17.02
CA ILE A 38 32.95 -12.28 -17.70
C ILE A 38 32.97 -10.92 -17.00
N ASP A 39 33.14 -9.85 -17.77
CA ASP A 39 33.15 -8.47 -17.31
C ASP A 39 31.73 -8.01 -16.93
N ILE A 40 31.33 -8.34 -15.70
CA ILE A 40 30.03 -7.97 -15.11
C ILE A 40 29.85 -6.45 -15.11
N GLU A 41 30.92 -5.70 -14.86
CA GLU A 41 30.89 -4.24 -14.83
C GLU A 41 30.55 -3.67 -16.22
N SER A 42 31.09 -4.24 -17.30
CA SER A 42 30.73 -3.85 -18.66
C SER A 42 29.27 -4.17 -19.00
N ALA A 43 28.76 -5.33 -18.59
CA ALA A 43 27.36 -5.70 -18.84
C ALA A 43 26.38 -4.80 -18.08
N GLN A 44 26.69 -4.46 -16.84
CA GLN A 44 25.92 -3.52 -16.01
C GLN A 44 26.02 -2.09 -16.56
N SER A 45 27.22 -1.63 -16.96
CA SER A 45 27.43 -0.29 -17.53
C SER A 45 26.63 -0.07 -18.82
N ASP A 46 26.65 -1.05 -19.73
CA ASP A 46 25.84 -1.02 -20.95
C ASP A 46 24.34 -0.94 -20.66
N TYR A 47 23.89 -1.63 -19.61
CA TYR A 47 22.49 -1.63 -19.19
C TYR A 47 22.07 -0.30 -18.57
N HIS A 48 22.88 0.24 -17.65
CA HIS A 48 22.62 1.53 -17.00
C HIS A 48 22.69 2.72 -17.95
N SER A 49 23.68 2.77 -18.86
CA SER A 49 23.77 3.81 -19.90
C SER A 49 22.56 3.84 -20.83
N PHE A 50 21.82 2.73 -20.88
CA PHE A 50 20.72 2.53 -21.80
C PHE A 50 19.35 2.81 -21.15
N VAL A 51 19.12 2.42 -19.89
CA VAL A 51 17.92 2.85 -19.11
C VAL A 51 17.88 4.37 -18.96
N ALA A 52 19.04 5.04 -19.01
CA ALA A 52 19.16 6.49 -19.01
C ALA A 52 18.73 7.18 -20.33
N ASP A 53 18.44 6.44 -21.42
CA ASP A 53 17.93 6.99 -22.68
C ASP A 53 16.41 7.21 -22.63
N SER A 54 16.01 8.34 -22.06
CA SER A 54 14.61 8.75 -21.87
C SER A 54 13.81 8.83 -23.18
N ASP A 55 14.47 9.11 -24.30
CA ASP A 55 13.85 9.18 -25.63
C ASP A 55 13.36 7.80 -26.10
N LEU A 56 14.05 6.72 -25.70
CA LEU A 56 13.67 5.37 -26.08
C LEU A 56 12.51 4.84 -25.22
N LEU A 57 12.53 5.08 -23.91
CA LEU A 57 11.42 4.72 -23.02
C LEU A 57 10.11 5.40 -23.46
N GLU A 58 10.18 6.66 -23.86
CA GLU A 58 9.03 7.39 -24.40
C GLU A 58 8.56 6.80 -25.75
N LYS A 59 9.48 6.40 -26.64
CA LYS A 59 9.12 5.71 -27.90
C LYS A 59 8.43 4.37 -27.66
N VAL A 60 8.89 3.60 -26.67
CA VAL A 60 8.29 2.33 -26.24
C VAL A 60 6.88 2.58 -25.68
N ARG A 61 6.72 3.58 -24.80
CA ARG A 61 5.41 3.97 -24.24
C ARG A 61 4.40 4.36 -25.32
N ILE A 62 4.83 5.20 -26.27
CA ILE A 62 4.00 5.62 -27.42
C ILE A 62 3.62 4.42 -28.29
N ALA A 63 4.53 3.46 -28.49
CA ALA A 63 4.25 2.24 -29.25
C ALA A 63 3.19 1.38 -28.55
N LEU A 64 3.30 1.16 -27.23
CA LEU A 64 2.33 0.41 -26.43
C LEU A 64 0.93 1.04 -26.44
N GLN A 65 0.84 2.37 -26.30
CA GLN A 65 -0.44 3.09 -26.33
C GLN A 65 -1.14 2.94 -27.69
N ARG A 66 -0.38 2.91 -28.80
CA ARG A 66 -0.93 2.74 -30.15
C ARG A 66 -1.37 1.30 -30.41
N ILE A 67 -0.60 0.31 -29.97
CA ILE A 67 -0.98 -1.11 -30.07
C ILE A 67 -2.30 -1.35 -29.33
N SER A 68 -2.43 -0.81 -28.11
CA SER A 68 -3.67 -0.92 -27.33
C SER A 68 -4.88 -0.25 -27.99
N ALA A 69 -4.68 0.83 -28.75
CA ALA A 69 -5.74 1.52 -29.50
C ALA A 69 -6.13 0.78 -30.80
N ASP A 70 -5.16 0.13 -31.46
CA ASP A 70 -5.38 -0.62 -32.71
C ASP A 70 -6.02 -1.99 -32.45
N ASP A 71 -5.74 -2.63 -31.31
CA ASP A 71 -6.35 -3.91 -30.88
C ASP A 71 -7.88 -3.83 -30.72
N GLN A 72 -8.43 -2.65 -30.45
CA GLN A 72 -9.90 -2.46 -30.40
C GLN A 72 -10.56 -2.50 -31.78
N ASN A 73 -9.79 -2.40 -32.88
CA ASN A 73 -10.33 -2.16 -34.22
C ASN A 73 -9.97 -3.24 -35.26
N ASN A 74 -9.01 -4.14 -35.02
CA ASN A 74 -8.57 -5.13 -36.02
C ASN A 74 -8.23 -6.52 -35.43
N ALA A 75 -9.21 -7.43 -35.43
CA ALA A 75 -9.06 -8.81 -34.94
C ALA A 75 -8.27 -9.77 -35.88
N GLY A 76 -7.70 -9.27 -36.98
CA GLY A 76 -7.23 -10.12 -38.09
C GLY A 76 -5.75 -10.52 -38.10
N ASP A 77 -4.89 -9.83 -37.35
CA ASP A 77 -3.42 -10.01 -37.47
C ASP A 77 -2.70 -9.77 -36.12
N GLN A 78 -3.11 -10.51 -35.09
CA GLN A 78 -2.67 -10.30 -33.68
C GLN A 78 -1.20 -10.69 -33.42
N LYS A 79 -0.60 -11.56 -34.24
CA LYS A 79 0.68 -12.21 -33.91
C LYS A 79 1.89 -11.24 -33.76
N PRO A 80 2.10 -10.24 -34.63
CA PRO A 80 3.21 -9.30 -34.47
C PRO A 80 3.02 -8.32 -33.30
N ALA A 81 1.76 -7.99 -32.97
CA ALA A 81 1.42 -7.17 -31.82
C ALA A 81 1.68 -7.94 -30.51
N ASP A 82 1.30 -9.22 -30.46
CA ASP A 82 1.57 -10.11 -29.33
C ASP A 82 3.08 -10.34 -29.14
N GLU A 83 3.84 -10.57 -30.22
CA GLU A 83 5.30 -10.73 -30.14
C GLU A 83 5.98 -9.45 -29.64
N LEU A 84 5.61 -8.27 -30.17
CA LEU A 84 6.15 -6.98 -29.72
C LEU A 84 5.75 -6.66 -28.28
N ARG A 85 4.52 -6.99 -27.89
CA ARG A 85 4.01 -6.85 -26.52
C ARG A 85 4.77 -7.74 -25.55
N ASN A 86 4.91 -9.03 -25.83
CA ASN A 86 5.67 -10.00 -25.01
C ASN A 86 7.14 -9.61 -24.82
N LEU A 87 7.68 -8.93 -25.81
CA LEU A 87 9.08 -8.55 -25.88
C LEU A 87 9.35 -7.21 -25.16
N LEU A 88 8.44 -6.25 -25.25
CA LEU A 88 8.44 -5.05 -24.40
C LEU A 88 8.21 -5.40 -22.93
N LEU A 89 7.37 -6.40 -22.68
CA LEU A 89 7.12 -6.99 -21.37
C LEU A 89 8.39 -7.57 -20.73
N SER A 90 9.15 -8.41 -21.43
CA SER A 90 10.40 -8.98 -20.90
C SER A 90 11.47 -7.93 -20.61
N THR A 91 11.39 -6.77 -21.28
CA THR A 91 12.33 -5.67 -21.15
C THR A 91 12.04 -4.79 -19.94
N GLN A 92 10.75 -4.54 -19.66
CA GLN A 92 10.32 -3.77 -18.50
C GLN A 92 10.53 -4.55 -17.18
N GLU A 93 10.36 -5.89 -17.20
CA GLU A 93 10.71 -6.77 -16.08
C GLU A 93 12.18 -6.64 -15.66
N CYS A 94 13.11 -6.62 -16.62
CA CYS A 94 14.53 -6.39 -16.33
C CYS A 94 14.75 -5.10 -15.53
N ILE A 95 14.14 -4.01 -16.00
CA ILE A 95 14.31 -2.67 -15.45
C ILE A 95 13.86 -2.61 -14.00
N LEU A 96 12.69 -3.19 -13.69
CA LEU A 96 12.12 -3.12 -12.36
C LEU A 96 12.66 -4.18 -11.39
N ASP A 97 12.97 -5.40 -11.85
CA ASP A 97 13.66 -6.42 -11.03
C ASP A 97 15.04 -5.91 -10.57
N SER A 98 15.72 -5.14 -11.43
CA SER A 98 16.99 -4.48 -11.09
C SER A 98 16.86 -3.28 -10.16
N LEU A 99 15.64 -2.73 -10.00
CA LEU A 99 15.36 -1.50 -9.26
C LEU A 99 14.77 -1.74 -7.86
N ILE A 100 13.90 -2.76 -7.71
CA ILE A 100 13.05 -2.91 -6.52
C ILE A 100 13.39 -4.16 -5.69
N CYS A 101 13.86 -5.25 -6.31
CA CYS A 101 13.88 -6.56 -5.64
C CYS A 101 15.25 -7.20 -5.41
N THR A 102 16.38 -6.56 -5.76
CA THR A 102 17.69 -7.27 -5.74
C THR A 102 18.90 -6.45 -5.30
N ASP A 103 18.72 -5.27 -4.71
CA ASP A 103 19.86 -4.70 -3.99
C ASP A 103 19.98 -5.39 -2.64
N ASP A 104 20.82 -6.42 -2.57
CA ASP A 104 21.16 -7.14 -1.34
C ASP A 104 21.50 -6.19 -0.18
N LEU A 105 22.00 -4.97 -0.50
CA LEU A 105 22.26 -3.93 0.49
C LEU A 105 20.97 -3.36 1.11
N ILE A 106 19.93 -3.12 0.32
CA ILE A 106 18.62 -2.66 0.83
C ILE A 106 18.00 -3.77 1.68
N ALA A 107 17.96 -5.00 1.16
CA ALA A 107 17.39 -6.13 1.90
C ALA A 107 18.14 -6.37 3.22
N SER A 108 19.48 -6.31 3.20
CA SER A 108 20.30 -6.44 4.41
C SER A 108 20.07 -5.29 5.40
N ALA A 109 19.93 -4.05 4.92
CA ALA A 109 19.63 -2.89 5.77
C ALA A 109 18.22 -2.99 6.39
N GLU A 110 17.22 -3.45 5.64
CA GLU A 110 15.86 -3.70 6.13
C GLU A 110 15.83 -4.80 7.19
N MET A 111 16.52 -5.93 6.94
CA MET A 111 16.65 -7.00 7.93
C MET A 111 17.33 -6.50 9.22
N ASN A 112 18.42 -5.73 9.10
CA ASN A 112 19.11 -5.17 10.26
C ASN A 112 18.18 -4.22 11.07
N TYR A 113 17.43 -3.35 10.40
CA TYR A 113 16.43 -2.50 11.07
C TYR A 113 15.34 -3.33 11.77
N GLN A 114 14.79 -4.35 11.10
CA GLN A 114 13.79 -5.25 11.67
C GLN A 114 14.31 -5.97 12.91
N GLU A 115 15.53 -6.50 12.86
CA GLU A 115 16.15 -7.20 13.99
C GLU A 115 16.32 -6.25 15.18
N LEU A 116 16.79 -5.02 14.96
CA LEU A 116 16.96 -4.02 16.00
C LEU A 116 15.64 -3.62 16.67
N VAL A 117 14.54 -3.53 15.92
CA VAL A 117 13.22 -3.17 16.48
C VAL A 117 12.56 -4.38 17.15
N LEU A 118 12.51 -5.54 16.47
CA LEU A 118 11.73 -6.69 16.93
C LEU A 118 12.39 -7.49 18.05
N ASN A 119 13.72 -7.60 18.04
CA ASN A 119 14.46 -8.41 19.02
C ASN A 119 14.94 -7.58 20.23
N ARG A 120 14.60 -6.30 20.28
CA ARG A 120 14.93 -5.43 21.40
C ARG A 120 14.12 -5.76 22.65
N ASP A 121 14.83 -5.66 23.77
CA ASP A 121 14.24 -5.55 25.10
C ASP A 121 13.84 -4.09 25.39
N TYR A 122 12.54 -3.87 25.52
CA TYR A 122 11.96 -2.59 25.92
C TYR A 122 11.78 -2.58 27.43
N ILE A 123 12.45 -1.64 28.10
CA ILE A 123 12.40 -1.54 29.56
C ILE A 123 11.29 -0.57 29.97
N CYS A 124 10.27 -1.09 30.65
CA CYS A 124 9.18 -0.30 31.22
C CYS A 124 8.98 -0.70 32.69
N ASN A 125 9.03 0.27 33.61
CA ASN A 125 8.86 0.04 35.06
C ASN A 125 9.79 -1.07 35.63
N ALA A 126 11.04 -1.13 35.16
CA ALA A 126 12.04 -2.16 35.50
C ALA A 126 11.72 -3.60 35.05
N GLU A 127 10.69 -3.77 34.21
CA GLU A 127 10.41 -5.02 33.51
C GLU A 127 10.89 -4.91 32.05
N SER A 128 11.33 -6.05 31.50
CA SER A 128 11.71 -6.16 30.09
C SER A 128 10.58 -6.76 29.29
N TYR A 129 10.28 -6.15 28.14
CA TYR A 129 9.26 -6.59 27.21
C TYR A 129 9.87 -6.75 25.82
N SER A 130 9.51 -7.81 25.09
CA SER A 130 9.67 -7.79 23.65
C SER A 130 8.71 -6.79 23.00
N PHE A 131 8.97 -6.38 21.76
CA PHE A 131 8.08 -5.49 21.00
C PHE A 131 6.62 -5.95 21.04
N ASN A 132 6.38 -7.24 20.74
CA ASN A 132 5.03 -7.82 20.72
C ASN A 132 4.38 -7.89 22.10
N GLN A 133 5.16 -8.15 23.15
CA GLN A 133 4.66 -8.14 24.53
C GLN A 133 4.24 -6.73 24.93
N LEU A 134 5.11 -5.74 24.71
CA LEU A 134 4.83 -4.35 25.04
C LEU A 134 3.59 -3.84 24.29
N LEU A 135 3.51 -4.12 22.99
CA LEU A 135 2.36 -3.76 22.15
C LEU A 135 1.06 -4.40 22.66
N SER A 136 1.12 -5.69 23.02
CA SER A 136 0.00 -6.41 23.65
C SER A 136 -0.44 -5.73 24.95
N GLU A 137 0.50 -5.35 25.83
CA GLU A 137 0.17 -4.68 27.09
C GLU A 137 -0.44 -3.30 26.87
N VAL A 138 0.07 -2.52 25.91
CA VAL A 138 -0.54 -1.25 25.50
C VAL A 138 -2.00 -1.45 25.05
N PHE A 139 -2.29 -2.49 24.28
CA PHE A 139 -3.65 -2.76 23.80
C PHE A 139 -4.60 -3.33 24.86
N LYS A 140 -4.08 -4.10 25.83
CA LYS A 140 -4.86 -4.73 26.89
C LYS A 140 -5.16 -3.80 28.07
N SER A 141 -4.28 -2.83 28.35
CA SER A 141 -4.44 -1.98 29.52
C SER A 141 -5.66 -1.07 29.39
N GLY A 142 -6.56 -1.13 30.38
CA GLY A 142 -7.70 -0.22 30.52
C GLY A 142 -7.33 1.13 31.15
N ASP A 143 -6.14 1.23 31.77
CA ASP A 143 -5.64 2.44 32.43
C ASP A 143 -4.89 3.32 31.42
N LYS A 144 -5.38 4.55 31.21
CA LYS A 144 -4.75 5.53 30.32
C LYS A 144 -3.30 5.79 30.72
N SER A 145 -3.04 6.14 31.98
CA SER A 145 -1.72 6.48 32.50
C SER A 145 -0.72 5.33 32.29
N GLN A 146 -1.17 4.10 32.52
CA GLN A 146 -0.33 2.92 32.28
C GLN A 146 -0.01 2.74 30.79
N ARG A 147 -1.01 2.88 29.91
CA ARG A 147 -0.78 2.86 28.45
C ARG A 147 0.22 3.92 28.02
N GLU A 148 0.19 5.11 28.63
CA GLU A 148 1.15 6.16 28.28
C GLU A 148 2.58 5.77 28.61
N VAL A 149 2.79 5.22 29.80
CA VAL A 149 4.12 4.78 30.24
C VAL A 149 4.62 3.63 29.35
N LEU A 150 3.77 2.64 29.06
CA LEU A 150 4.10 1.53 28.15
C LEU A 150 4.40 2.03 26.74
N TYR A 151 3.55 2.89 26.18
CA TYR A 151 3.73 3.44 24.83
C TYR A 151 5.01 4.29 24.73
N ASN A 152 5.26 5.17 25.70
CA ASN A 152 6.46 6.00 25.71
C ASN A 152 7.75 5.18 25.87
N SER A 153 7.68 3.97 26.43
CA SER A 153 8.84 3.08 26.49
C SER A 153 9.28 2.54 25.13
N PHE A 154 8.45 2.65 24.08
CA PHE A 154 8.90 2.43 22.71
C PHE A 154 9.92 3.47 22.26
N PHE A 155 9.84 4.71 22.72
CA PHE A 155 10.47 5.86 22.03
C PHE A 155 11.70 6.43 22.72
N SER A 156 12.53 5.57 23.31
CA SER A 156 13.85 6.00 23.76
C SER A 156 14.71 6.41 22.56
N ALA A 157 15.39 7.56 22.63
CA ALA A 157 16.43 7.89 21.65
C ALA A 157 17.40 6.72 21.54
N ASP A 158 17.57 6.20 20.34
CA ASP A 158 18.41 5.05 20.10
C ASP A 158 19.27 5.24 18.85
N ASP A 159 20.56 5.46 19.09
CA ASP A 159 21.48 5.74 18.01
C ASP A 159 21.62 4.54 17.05
N ASP A 160 21.42 3.30 17.51
CA ASP A 160 21.53 2.11 16.65
C ASP A 160 20.34 2.03 15.67
N ILE A 161 19.11 2.24 16.16
CA ILE A 161 17.93 2.31 15.29
C ILE A 161 18.03 3.51 14.34
N PHE A 162 18.47 4.66 14.83
CA PHE A 162 18.64 5.85 13.99
C PHE A 162 19.67 5.60 12.88
N ASN A 163 20.82 5.02 13.22
CA ASN A 163 21.85 4.67 12.25
C ASN A 163 21.38 3.60 11.26
N ALA A 164 20.56 2.64 11.69
CA ALA A 164 19.98 1.64 10.80
C ALA A 164 19.03 2.25 9.78
N ILE A 165 18.15 3.18 10.21
CA ILE A 165 17.26 3.92 9.30
C ILE A 165 18.08 4.77 8.32
N ARG A 166 19.08 5.51 8.80
CA ARG A 166 19.96 6.31 7.93
C ARG A 166 20.67 5.44 6.89
N ASN A 167 21.24 4.31 7.32
CA ASN A 167 21.88 3.36 6.40
C ASN A 167 20.89 2.84 5.34
N LEU A 168 19.65 2.52 5.74
CA LEU A 168 18.61 2.10 4.79
C LEU A 168 18.25 3.22 3.79
N THR A 169 18.10 4.45 4.27
CA THR A 169 17.88 5.63 3.43
C THR A 169 19.02 5.85 2.43
N ASP A 170 20.27 5.70 2.88
CA ASP A 170 21.47 5.81 2.04
C ASP A 170 21.51 4.73 0.97
N CYS A 171 21.22 3.47 1.32
CA CYS A 171 21.13 2.37 0.36
C CYS A 171 20.07 2.65 -0.71
N ARG A 172 18.87 3.08 -0.31
CA ARG A 172 17.77 3.43 -1.25
C ARG A 172 18.14 4.60 -2.16
N ASN A 173 18.72 5.65 -1.60
CA ASN A 173 19.15 6.82 -2.37
C ASN A 173 20.29 6.48 -3.33
N ALA A 174 21.24 5.63 -2.92
CA ALA A 174 22.31 5.14 -3.77
C ALA A 174 21.76 4.29 -4.93
N ALA A 175 20.82 3.39 -4.64
CA ALA A 175 20.13 2.61 -5.66
C ALA A 175 19.45 3.53 -6.68
N ALA A 176 18.61 4.47 -6.23
CA ALA A 176 17.93 5.43 -7.10
C ALA A 176 18.90 6.21 -8.01
N ARG A 177 20.03 6.68 -7.45
CA ARG A 177 21.08 7.38 -8.23
C ARG A 177 21.72 6.53 -9.32
N ARG A 178 21.91 5.23 -9.10
CA ARG A 178 22.41 4.31 -10.15
C ARG A 178 21.46 4.19 -11.34
N HIS A 179 20.19 4.56 -11.16
CA HIS A 179 19.19 4.58 -12.22
C HIS A 179 18.89 5.99 -12.76
N GLY A 180 19.72 6.98 -12.42
CA GLY A 180 19.61 8.34 -12.96
C GLY A 180 18.62 9.24 -12.21
N PHE A 181 18.06 8.79 -11.09
CA PHE A 181 17.26 9.63 -10.22
C PHE A 181 18.16 10.43 -9.26
N ALA A 182 17.61 11.50 -8.66
CA ALA A 182 18.39 12.33 -7.74
C ALA A 182 18.57 11.63 -6.38
N ASP A 183 17.50 11.01 -5.93
CA ASP A 183 17.34 10.29 -4.67
C ASP A 183 16.14 9.33 -4.81
N PHE A 184 15.83 8.61 -3.74
CA PHE A 184 14.71 7.67 -3.73
C PHE A 184 13.34 8.36 -3.83
N ASN A 185 13.21 9.63 -3.39
CA ASN A 185 11.97 10.39 -3.58
C ASN A 185 11.71 10.67 -5.04
N HIS A 186 12.72 11.17 -5.76
CA HIS A 186 12.61 11.45 -7.18
C HIS A 186 12.24 10.16 -7.94
N PHE A 187 12.88 9.04 -7.60
CA PHE A 187 12.47 7.73 -8.11
C PHE A 187 10.99 7.44 -7.81
N TYR A 188 10.58 7.47 -6.55
CA TYR A 188 9.22 7.11 -6.16
C TYR A 188 8.14 8.02 -6.78
N SER A 189 8.38 9.33 -6.82
CA SER A 189 7.46 10.31 -7.40
C SER A 189 7.25 10.11 -8.90
N GLU A 190 8.31 9.83 -9.67
CA GLU A 190 8.18 9.61 -11.13
C GLU A 190 7.32 8.37 -11.46
N TYR A 191 7.42 7.30 -10.66
CA TYR A 191 6.67 6.07 -10.92
C TYR A 191 5.25 6.07 -10.33
N ASN A 192 5.05 6.73 -9.19
CA ASN A 192 3.81 6.59 -8.42
C ASN A 192 3.00 7.89 -8.34
N PHE A 193 3.66 9.04 -8.15
CA PHE A 193 3.01 10.32 -7.87
C PHE A 193 3.77 11.53 -8.40
N SER A 194 3.62 11.83 -9.70
CA SER A 194 4.22 13.06 -10.29
C SER A 194 3.78 14.36 -9.60
N ASP A 195 2.66 14.32 -8.87
CA ASP A 195 2.03 15.46 -8.18
C ASP A 195 1.94 15.21 -6.67
N PHE A 196 2.96 14.54 -6.10
CA PHE A 196 2.97 14.07 -4.71
C PHE A 196 2.54 15.15 -3.69
N GLY A 197 3.14 16.35 -3.78
CA GLY A 197 2.86 17.45 -2.86
C GLY A 197 1.42 17.97 -2.94
N ASP A 198 0.89 18.15 -4.15
CA ASP A 198 -0.49 18.61 -4.36
C ASP A 198 -1.50 17.58 -3.85
N MET A 199 -1.22 16.29 -4.09
CA MET A 199 -2.07 15.20 -3.64
C MET A 199 -2.12 15.11 -2.12
N ILE A 200 -0.96 15.14 -1.44
CA ILE A 200 -0.90 15.10 0.02
C ILE A 200 -1.65 16.28 0.66
N PHE A 201 -1.52 17.46 0.08
CA PHE A 201 -2.22 18.64 0.57
C PHE A 201 -3.74 18.53 0.37
N GLU A 202 -4.20 18.11 -0.83
CA GLU A 202 -5.62 17.87 -1.11
C GLU A 202 -6.22 16.84 -0.15
N ILE A 203 -5.54 15.72 0.02
CA ILE A 203 -5.90 14.62 0.92
C ILE A 203 -6.02 15.12 2.36
N SER A 204 -5.00 15.83 2.87
CA SER A 204 -4.96 16.33 4.24
C SER A 204 -6.04 17.39 4.53
N GLU A 205 -6.35 18.26 3.57
CA GLU A 205 -7.45 19.24 3.69
C GLU A 205 -8.82 18.57 3.73
N ILE A 206 -9.08 17.60 2.84
CA ILE A 206 -10.34 16.86 2.82
C ILE A 206 -10.53 16.11 4.15
N GLN A 207 -9.48 15.45 4.63
CA GLN A 207 -9.52 14.64 5.84
C GLN A 207 -9.77 15.47 7.09
N ARG A 208 -9.11 16.62 7.23
CA ARG A 208 -9.35 17.51 8.38
C ARG A 208 -10.80 17.97 8.47
N ARG A 209 -11.38 18.40 7.33
CA ARG A 209 -12.79 18.84 7.30
C ARG A 209 -13.75 17.73 7.70
N GLU A 210 -13.56 16.53 7.16
CA GLU A 210 -14.42 15.40 7.51
C GLU A 210 -14.24 14.94 8.95
N LEU A 211 -13.03 15.05 9.50
CA LEU A 211 -12.78 14.69 10.89
C LEU A 211 -13.50 15.65 11.84
N ASP A 212 -13.49 16.94 11.52
CA ASP A 212 -14.28 17.94 12.25
C ASP A 212 -15.78 17.64 12.17
N ASP A 213 -16.31 17.30 10.99
CA ASP A 213 -17.71 16.93 10.81
C ASP A 213 -18.10 15.69 11.64
N VAL A 214 -17.25 14.66 11.64
CA VAL A 214 -17.48 13.43 12.42
C VAL A 214 -17.44 13.74 13.92
N LYS A 215 -16.49 14.56 14.39
CA LYS A 215 -16.42 14.96 15.80
C LYS A 215 -17.66 15.75 16.23
N ILE A 216 -18.11 16.69 15.41
CA ILE A 216 -19.35 17.44 15.64
C ILE A 216 -20.55 16.48 15.74
N ALA A 217 -20.65 15.50 14.83
CA ALA A 217 -21.70 14.49 14.85
C ALA A 217 -21.64 13.60 16.11
N MET A 218 -20.45 13.37 16.65
CA MET A 218 -20.23 12.66 17.92
C MET A 218 -20.41 13.55 19.15
N GLY A 219 -20.72 14.85 19.01
CA GLY A 219 -20.78 15.77 20.14
C GLY A 219 -19.44 16.01 20.83
N LEU A 220 -18.33 15.67 20.15
CA LEU A 220 -16.97 15.98 20.58
C LEU A 220 -16.62 17.41 20.15
N SER A 221 -15.78 18.09 20.94
CA SER A 221 -15.23 19.36 20.48
C SER A 221 -14.40 19.11 19.21
N PRO A 222 -14.53 19.96 18.17
CA PRO A 222 -13.50 20.08 17.14
C PRO A 222 -12.13 20.28 17.79
N PHE A 223 -11.05 19.91 17.11
CA PHE A 223 -9.71 20.21 17.63
C PHE A 223 -9.61 21.71 17.88
N LYS A 224 -9.45 22.09 19.15
CA LYS A 224 -8.88 23.39 19.45
C LYS A 224 -7.38 23.23 19.30
N ASN A 225 -6.74 24.14 18.55
CA ASN A 225 -5.29 24.21 18.50
C ASN A 225 -4.74 24.17 19.94
N GLY A 226 -4.04 23.08 20.30
CA GLY A 226 -3.39 22.93 21.61
C GLY A 226 -3.98 21.89 22.59
N ASP A 227 -5.07 21.18 22.27
CA ASP A 227 -5.52 20.05 23.10
C ASP A 227 -4.77 18.77 22.65
N SER A 228 -3.59 18.59 23.20
CA SER A 228 -2.56 17.64 22.75
C SER A 228 -2.34 16.50 23.74
N GLU A 229 -3.01 15.36 23.57
CA GLU A 229 -2.57 14.13 24.24
C GLU A 229 -2.51 12.97 23.24
N VAL A 230 -1.26 12.55 23.00
CA VAL A 230 -0.73 11.35 22.35
C VAL A 230 -1.75 10.41 21.64
N TYR A 231 -1.69 10.48 20.33
CA TYR A 231 -2.57 9.85 19.34
C TYR A 231 -2.76 8.32 19.42
N PHE A 232 -1.77 7.54 19.87
CA PHE A 232 -1.96 6.08 20.01
C PHE A 232 -2.75 5.71 21.27
N GLN A 233 -2.67 6.54 22.31
CA GLN A 233 -3.52 6.42 23.49
C GLN A 233 -4.95 6.83 23.18
N ASP A 234 -5.10 7.75 22.22
CA ASP A 234 -6.38 8.31 21.83
C ASP A 234 -7.24 7.39 20.98
N TRP A 235 -6.72 6.31 20.38
CA TRP A 235 -7.55 5.31 19.73
C TRP A 235 -8.36 4.46 20.70
N ASN A 236 -7.68 3.94 21.71
CA ASN A 236 -8.33 3.22 22.79
C ASN A 236 -9.14 4.21 23.65
N SER A 237 -8.65 5.44 23.87
CA SER A 237 -9.46 6.48 24.53
C SER A 237 -10.72 6.81 23.71
N LEU A 238 -10.64 7.02 22.39
CA LEU A 238 -11.80 7.27 21.51
C LEU A 238 -12.76 6.11 21.60
N ARG A 239 -12.27 4.86 21.48
CA ARG A 239 -13.06 3.64 21.61
C ARG A 239 -13.75 3.54 22.98
N ASP A 240 -13.07 3.93 24.04
CA ASP A 240 -13.54 3.81 25.42
C ASP A 240 -14.42 5.02 25.83
N ASN A 241 -14.31 6.15 25.14
CA ASN A 241 -15.04 7.40 25.34
C ASN A 241 -16.10 7.67 24.25
N LEU A 242 -16.43 6.67 23.42
CA LEU A 242 -17.51 6.83 22.44
C LEU A 242 -18.80 7.16 23.20
N PRO A 243 -19.58 8.17 22.76
CA PRO A 243 -20.88 8.48 23.37
C PRO A 243 -21.95 7.41 23.06
N PHE A 244 -21.55 6.32 22.42
CA PHE A 244 -22.40 5.22 21.99
C PHE A 244 -21.70 3.87 22.15
N SER A 245 -22.49 2.81 22.28
CA SER A 245 -21.97 1.43 22.35
C SER A 245 -21.70 0.87 20.96
N LEU A 246 -20.61 0.11 20.84
CA LEU A 246 -20.31 -0.76 19.69
C LEU A 246 -20.46 -2.25 20.04
N SER A 247 -21.11 -2.58 21.15
CA SER A 247 -21.19 -3.95 21.68
C SER A 247 -21.75 -4.95 20.67
N VAL A 248 -22.77 -4.56 19.89
CA VAL A 248 -23.38 -5.42 18.86
C VAL A 248 -22.38 -5.81 17.77
N PHE A 249 -21.41 -4.95 17.46
CA PHE A 249 -20.37 -5.25 16.45
C PHE A 249 -19.21 -6.06 17.01
N ARG A 250 -19.16 -6.29 18.33
CA ARG A 250 -18.14 -7.13 18.99
C ARG A 250 -18.58 -8.59 19.07
N GLU A 251 -19.83 -8.90 18.73
CA GLU A 251 -20.32 -10.27 18.65
C GLU A 251 -19.53 -11.05 17.59
N GLU A 252 -19.10 -12.25 17.98
CA GLU A 252 -18.36 -13.13 17.10
C GLU A 252 -19.25 -13.59 15.94
N ILE A 253 -18.70 -13.53 14.73
CA ILE A 253 -19.35 -14.03 13.52
C ILE A 253 -19.04 -15.54 13.45
N PRO A 254 -20.05 -16.43 13.51
CA PRO A 254 -19.80 -17.87 13.55
C PRO A 254 -19.09 -18.41 12.31
N ASP A 255 -19.42 -17.87 11.14
CA ASP A 255 -18.79 -18.19 9.86
C ASP A 255 -18.47 -16.91 9.08
N PRO A 256 -17.32 -16.26 9.35
CA PRO A 256 -16.95 -15.03 8.68
C PRO A 256 -16.69 -15.24 7.18
N VAL A 257 -16.30 -16.44 6.77
CA VAL A 257 -16.07 -16.75 5.35
C VAL A 257 -17.39 -16.79 4.60
N ALA A 258 -18.46 -17.34 5.17
CA ALA A 258 -19.79 -17.29 4.56
C ALA A 258 -20.28 -15.86 4.35
N VAL A 259 -20.05 -14.96 5.32
CA VAL A 259 -20.40 -13.54 5.20
C VAL A 259 -19.63 -12.86 4.06
N VAL A 260 -18.32 -13.10 3.97
CA VAL A 260 -17.48 -12.60 2.87
C VAL A 260 -17.96 -13.15 1.52
N LYS A 261 -18.30 -14.45 1.45
CA LYS A 261 -18.85 -15.11 0.26
C LYS A 261 -20.14 -14.48 -0.22
N GLU A 262 -21.07 -14.24 0.70
CA GLU A 262 -22.35 -13.62 0.39
C GLU A 262 -22.16 -12.20 -0.14
N PHE A 263 -21.33 -11.38 0.51
CA PHE A 263 -21.07 -10.01 0.10
C PHE A 263 -20.46 -9.93 -1.30
N TYR A 264 -19.36 -10.63 -1.55
CA TYR A 264 -18.71 -10.64 -2.87
C TYR A 264 -19.57 -11.32 -3.94
N GLY A 265 -20.41 -12.29 -3.56
CA GLY A 265 -21.40 -12.91 -4.45
C GLY A 265 -22.43 -11.91 -4.97
N LYS A 266 -22.89 -10.96 -4.14
CA LYS A 266 -23.80 -9.87 -4.58
C LYS A 266 -23.17 -8.94 -5.60
N LEU A 267 -21.84 -8.80 -5.56
CA LEU A 267 -21.05 -8.05 -6.53
C LEU A 267 -20.67 -8.91 -7.76
N GLY A 268 -21.16 -10.14 -7.87
CA GLY A 268 -20.94 -11.00 -9.05
C GLY A 268 -19.59 -11.71 -9.07
N PHE A 269 -18.89 -11.83 -7.94
CA PHE A 269 -17.63 -12.58 -7.80
C PHE A 269 -17.86 -14.00 -7.23
N SER A 270 -18.95 -14.67 -7.62
CA SER A 270 -19.24 -16.04 -7.15
C SER A 270 -18.43 -17.13 -7.85
N ASP A 271 -17.78 -16.80 -8.97
CA ASP A 271 -16.96 -17.69 -9.79
C ASP A 271 -15.52 -17.86 -9.26
N CYS A 272 -15.06 -16.99 -8.36
CA CYS A 272 -13.67 -16.96 -7.90
C CYS A 272 -13.36 -17.96 -6.76
N TRP A 273 -14.38 -18.47 -6.05
CA TRP A 273 -14.19 -19.18 -4.78
C TRP A 273 -13.41 -20.48 -4.87
N ASP A 274 -13.51 -21.18 -6.01
CA ASP A 274 -12.80 -22.44 -6.22
C ASP A 274 -11.28 -22.23 -6.39
N SER A 275 -10.85 -20.99 -6.64
CA SER A 275 -9.43 -20.61 -6.78
C SER A 275 -8.85 -20.01 -5.49
N LEU A 276 -9.63 -19.89 -4.42
CA LEU A 276 -9.22 -19.18 -3.20
C LEU A 276 -9.05 -20.13 -2.03
N ARG A 277 -7.93 -19.99 -1.33
CA ARG A 277 -7.66 -20.72 -0.08
C ARG A 277 -7.55 -19.72 1.06
N ILE A 278 -8.48 -19.83 2.00
CA ILE A 278 -8.48 -19.00 3.21
C ILE A 278 -7.84 -19.82 4.33
N GLU A 279 -6.74 -19.33 4.89
CA GLU A 279 -6.05 -19.99 6.00
C GLU A 279 -6.05 -19.10 7.24
N LYS A 280 -6.47 -19.67 8.37
CA LYS A 280 -6.28 -19.06 9.66
C LYS A 280 -4.83 -19.28 10.11
N ARG A 281 -4.12 -18.21 10.44
CA ARG A 281 -2.78 -18.27 11.05
C ARG A 281 -2.75 -17.42 12.32
N ASP A 282 -2.18 -17.97 13.38
CA ASP A 282 -1.98 -17.28 14.66
C ASP A 282 -0.69 -16.44 14.61
N ILE A 283 -0.68 -15.39 13.77
CA ILE A 283 0.43 -14.43 13.69
C ILE A 283 -0.08 -13.09 14.22
N ASN A 284 0.66 -12.48 15.14
CA ASN A 284 0.26 -11.23 15.82
C ASN A 284 0.42 -9.96 14.93
N VAL A 285 0.80 -10.12 13.66
CA VAL A 285 0.94 -9.01 12.71
C VAL A 285 -0.32 -8.97 11.83
N CYS A 286 -1.00 -7.83 11.78
CA CYS A 286 -2.21 -7.66 10.96
C CYS A 286 -1.92 -7.96 9.48
N GLY A 287 -2.85 -8.66 8.84
CA GLY A 287 -3.11 -8.71 7.38
C GLY A 287 -1.89 -8.86 6.49
N GLN A 288 -1.58 -10.09 6.07
CA GLN A 288 -0.68 -10.32 4.94
C GLN A 288 -1.33 -11.34 4.02
N PHE A 289 -1.64 -10.92 2.79
CA PHE A 289 -1.88 -11.86 1.70
C PHE A 289 -0.54 -12.32 1.13
N TRP A 290 -0.46 -13.58 0.73
CA TRP A 290 0.73 -14.13 0.07
C TRP A 290 0.30 -14.76 -1.25
N ARG A 291 0.84 -14.27 -2.36
CA ARG A 291 0.75 -14.95 -3.66
C ARG A 291 1.75 -16.11 -3.63
N MET A 292 1.26 -17.32 -3.41
CA MET A 292 2.14 -18.49 -3.25
C MET A 292 2.30 -19.33 -4.51
N ASP A 293 1.36 -19.29 -5.46
CA ASP A 293 1.49 -19.79 -6.85
C ASP A 293 0.13 -19.74 -7.54
N PRO A 294 0.02 -19.42 -8.85
CA PRO A 294 -1.25 -19.58 -9.58
C PRO A 294 -1.71 -21.05 -9.55
N PRO A 295 -3.02 -21.35 -9.32
CA PRO A 295 -4.15 -20.42 -9.19
C PRO A 295 -4.57 -20.14 -7.74
N THR A 296 -3.77 -20.53 -6.73
CA THR A 296 -4.21 -20.46 -5.32
C THR A 296 -3.71 -19.17 -4.66
N ILE A 297 -4.65 -18.33 -4.22
CA ILE A 297 -4.31 -17.14 -3.43
C ILE A 297 -4.66 -17.39 -1.97
N PHE A 298 -3.73 -17.03 -1.09
CA PHE A 298 -3.87 -17.14 0.35
C PHE A 298 -4.32 -15.82 0.95
N VAL A 299 -5.49 -15.85 1.60
CA VAL A 299 -5.93 -14.77 2.49
C VAL A 299 -5.48 -15.16 3.91
N GLY A 300 -4.39 -14.54 4.36
CA GLY A 300 -3.74 -14.82 5.64
C GLY A 300 -4.08 -13.78 6.72
N ASN A 301 -4.09 -14.25 7.97
CA ASN A 301 -4.19 -13.46 9.21
C ASN A 301 -5.55 -12.82 9.48
N TYR A 302 -6.40 -13.54 10.19
CA TYR A 302 -7.51 -12.95 10.92
C TYR A 302 -7.51 -13.47 12.36
N PRO A 303 -7.90 -12.63 13.34
CA PRO A 303 -7.82 -12.97 14.76
C PRO A 303 -8.58 -14.25 15.13
N ALA A 304 -8.23 -14.84 16.27
CA ALA A 304 -8.81 -16.09 16.75
C ALA A 304 -10.35 -16.07 16.75
N SER A 305 -10.94 -14.90 17.04
CA SER A 305 -12.35 -14.59 16.84
C SER A 305 -12.51 -13.42 15.85
N VAL A 306 -13.41 -13.61 14.87
CA VAL A 306 -13.81 -12.55 13.94
C VAL A 306 -15.11 -11.96 14.42
N ASN A 307 -15.21 -10.65 14.46
CA ASN A 307 -16.43 -9.91 14.76
C ASN A 307 -16.67 -8.86 13.67
N TRP A 308 -17.79 -8.15 13.76
CA TRP A 308 -18.16 -7.16 12.77
C TRP A 308 -17.23 -5.94 12.73
N LEU A 309 -16.41 -5.68 13.75
CA LEU A 309 -15.40 -4.61 13.73
C LEU A 309 -14.13 -5.02 12.97
N ASN A 310 -13.74 -6.30 13.02
CA ASN A 310 -12.48 -6.78 12.44
C ASN A 310 -12.64 -7.60 11.15
N ILE A 311 -13.88 -7.98 10.76
CA ILE A 311 -14.14 -8.63 9.46
C ILE A 311 -13.68 -7.76 8.27
N LYS A 312 -13.54 -6.44 8.47
CA LYS A 312 -12.95 -5.52 7.50
C LYS A 312 -11.63 -6.00 6.92
N THR A 313 -10.77 -6.63 7.73
CA THR A 313 -9.48 -7.15 7.27
C THR A 313 -9.69 -8.29 6.29
N LEU A 314 -10.59 -9.23 6.57
CA LEU A 314 -10.95 -10.30 5.63
C LEU A 314 -11.53 -9.74 4.33
N ILE A 315 -12.40 -8.72 4.41
CA ILE A 315 -12.96 -8.06 3.23
C ILE A 315 -11.85 -7.41 2.40
N HIS A 316 -10.94 -6.69 3.06
CA HIS A 316 -9.82 -5.98 2.45
C HIS A 316 -8.86 -6.94 1.73
N GLU A 317 -8.34 -7.94 2.43
CA GLU A 317 -7.39 -8.91 1.85
C GLU A 317 -8.03 -9.74 0.73
N PHE A 318 -9.33 -9.99 0.79
CA PHE A 318 -10.04 -10.68 -0.28
C PHE A 318 -10.12 -9.83 -1.56
N ALA A 319 -10.19 -8.51 -1.45
CA ALA A 319 -10.18 -7.62 -2.60
C ALA A 319 -8.84 -7.70 -3.35
N HIS A 320 -7.74 -7.72 -2.60
CA HIS A 320 -6.40 -7.99 -3.14
C HIS A 320 -6.37 -9.32 -3.88
N ALA A 321 -6.92 -10.38 -3.28
CA ALA A 321 -7.00 -11.67 -3.94
C ALA A 321 -7.79 -11.64 -5.26
N LEU A 322 -8.91 -10.92 -5.33
CA LEU A 322 -9.68 -10.79 -6.58
C LEU A 322 -8.89 -10.12 -7.70
N GLU A 323 -8.07 -9.12 -7.38
CA GLU A 323 -7.21 -8.45 -8.34
C GLU A 323 -6.25 -9.45 -9.01
N TYR A 324 -5.66 -10.36 -8.23
CA TYR A 324 -4.81 -11.43 -8.75
C TYR A 324 -5.55 -12.53 -9.52
N LEU A 325 -6.84 -12.74 -9.27
CA LEU A 325 -7.66 -13.73 -10.01
C LEU A 325 -8.24 -13.21 -11.32
N HIS A 326 -8.35 -11.90 -11.48
CA HIS A 326 -8.83 -11.27 -12.70
C HIS A 326 -7.75 -10.45 -13.43
N PRO A 327 -6.58 -11.05 -13.77
CA PRO A 327 -5.61 -10.42 -14.63
C PRO A 327 -6.21 -9.76 -15.85
N ALA A 328 -5.70 -8.57 -16.18
CA ALA A 328 -5.87 -7.90 -17.45
C ALA A 328 -5.62 -8.78 -18.68
N THR A 329 -4.80 -9.81 -18.56
CA THR A 329 -4.43 -10.81 -19.57
C THR A 329 -3.56 -11.87 -18.88
N GLU A 330 -3.35 -13.04 -19.47
CA GLU A 330 -2.30 -14.03 -19.06
C GLU A 330 -0.86 -13.46 -19.08
N SER A 331 -0.70 -12.15 -19.24
CA SER A 331 0.57 -11.48 -19.41
C SER A 331 1.15 -10.97 -18.09
N VAL A 332 2.47 -10.95 -18.09
CA VAL A 332 3.43 -10.31 -17.18
C VAL A 332 3.01 -8.92 -16.65
N PHE A 333 2.04 -8.22 -17.26
CA PHE A 333 1.46 -7.00 -16.66
C PHE A 333 0.71 -7.24 -15.34
N THR A 334 0.46 -8.50 -14.94
CA THR A 334 0.07 -8.89 -13.57
C THR A 334 1.21 -8.86 -12.55
N ALA A 335 2.46 -8.78 -13.00
CA ALA A 335 3.60 -8.46 -12.15
C ALA A 335 3.74 -6.94 -11.93
N TYR A 336 3.01 -6.14 -12.70
CA TYR A 336 2.82 -4.73 -12.39
C TYR A 336 1.75 -4.63 -11.30
N ASP A 337 2.19 -4.48 -10.05
CA ASP A 337 1.34 -3.98 -8.99
C ASP A 337 0.75 -2.66 -9.50
N PRO A 338 -0.57 -2.57 -9.78
CA PRO A 338 -1.16 -1.30 -10.17
C PRO A 338 -0.89 -0.36 -9.02
N PHE A 339 -0.01 0.64 -9.23
CA PHE A 339 0.41 1.66 -8.26
C PHE A 339 -0.17 1.37 -6.88
N THR A 340 0.55 0.78 -5.93
CA THR A 340 0.00 0.12 -4.72
C THR A 340 -1.22 0.82 -4.08
N GLY A 341 -1.35 2.15 -4.17
CA GLY A 341 -2.57 2.87 -3.80
C GLY A 341 -3.86 2.60 -4.59
N VAL A 342 -3.82 2.14 -5.84
CA VAL A 342 -4.99 1.62 -6.57
C VAL A 342 -5.44 0.30 -5.97
N SER A 343 -4.51 -0.64 -5.77
CA SER A 343 -4.81 -1.93 -5.14
C SER A 343 -5.42 -1.73 -3.75
N GLU A 344 -4.73 -0.96 -2.89
CA GLU A 344 -5.22 -0.55 -1.57
C GLU A 344 -6.55 0.20 -1.65
N GLY A 345 -6.71 1.08 -2.64
CA GLY A 345 -7.95 1.82 -2.84
C GLY A 345 -9.14 0.95 -3.18
N ILE A 346 -8.94 -0.11 -3.95
CA ILE A 346 -9.99 -1.07 -4.23
C ILE A 346 -10.30 -1.91 -2.99
N ALA A 347 -9.30 -2.34 -2.23
CA ALA A 347 -9.53 -3.04 -0.98
C ALA A 347 -10.28 -2.18 0.07
N ILE A 348 -9.95 -0.89 0.16
CA ILE A 348 -10.68 0.10 0.97
C ILE A 348 -12.11 0.30 0.43
N LEU A 349 -12.30 0.34 -0.89
CA LEU A 349 -13.62 0.46 -1.52
C LEU A 349 -14.52 -0.71 -1.13
N PHE A 350 -14.05 -1.96 -1.23
CA PHE A 350 -14.85 -3.12 -0.81
C PHE A 350 -15.18 -3.07 0.67
N THR A 351 -14.25 -2.61 1.51
CA THR A 351 -14.51 -2.40 2.94
C THR A 351 -15.62 -1.38 3.17
N ARG A 352 -15.60 -0.25 2.45
CA ARG A 352 -16.66 0.79 2.53
C ARG A 352 -18.01 0.28 2.02
N LEU A 353 -18.03 -0.48 0.92
CA LEU A 353 -19.25 -1.11 0.41
C LEU A 353 -19.81 -2.12 1.42
N PHE A 354 -18.96 -2.90 2.07
CA PHE A 354 -19.38 -3.86 3.10
C PHE A 354 -20.05 -3.18 4.30
N TYR A 355 -19.54 -2.02 4.72
CA TYR A 355 -20.12 -1.24 5.81
C TYR A 355 -21.17 -0.21 5.38
N SER A 356 -21.65 -0.28 4.13
CA SER A 356 -22.72 0.61 3.70
C SER A 356 -24.00 0.32 4.49
N PRO A 357 -24.84 1.34 4.77
CA PRO A 357 -26.09 1.14 5.47
C PRO A 357 -26.98 0.07 4.83
N GLU A 358 -27.04 0.05 3.50
CA GLU A 358 -27.83 -0.91 2.71
C GLU A 358 -27.37 -2.35 2.99
N ASN A 359 -26.06 -2.59 3.06
CA ASN A 359 -25.50 -3.90 3.38
C ASN A 359 -25.77 -4.30 4.82
N LEU A 360 -25.55 -3.38 5.77
CA LEU A 360 -25.62 -3.72 7.20
C LEU A 360 -27.06 -3.95 7.67
N LEU A 361 -28.04 -3.26 7.08
CA LEU A 361 -29.46 -3.48 7.41
C LEU A 361 -29.90 -4.94 7.17
N GLN A 362 -29.35 -5.62 6.16
CA GLN A 362 -29.70 -7.01 5.86
C GLN A 362 -29.21 -8.01 6.92
N PHE A 363 -28.18 -7.63 7.68
CA PHE A 363 -27.66 -8.42 8.79
C PHE A 363 -28.40 -8.13 10.11
N GLY A 364 -29.46 -7.30 10.07
CA GLY A 364 -30.32 -7.02 11.21
C GLY A 364 -29.84 -5.88 12.10
N PHE A 365 -28.80 -5.15 11.70
CA PHE A 365 -28.36 -3.96 12.42
C PHE A 365 -29.40 -2.85 12.31
N SER A 366 -29.64 -2.12 13.40
CA SER A 366 -30.51 -0.95 13.34
C SER A 366 -29.81 0.21 12.63
N LEU A 367 -30.58 1.17 12.09
CA LEU A 367 -30.01 2.41 11.56
C LEU A 367 -29.12 3.11 12.59
N LYS A 368 -29.47 3.04 13.87
CA LYS A 368 -28.68 3.66 14.93
C LYS A 368 -27.33 2.97 15.14
N ASP A 369 -27.30 1.64 15.08
CA ASP A 369 -26.04 0.89 15.15
C ASP A 369 -25.14 1.23 13.97
N ILE A 370 -25.72 1.32 12.78
CA ILE A 370 -25.03 1.68 11.54
C ILE A 370 -24.45 3.10 11.63
N GLU A 371 -25.23 4.08 12.09
CA GLU A 371 -24.74 5.45 12.33
C GLU A 371 -23.55 5.45 13.30
N ASN A 372 -23.66 4.73 14.41
CA ASN A 372 -22.60 4.62 15.41
C ASN A 372 -21.33 3.99 14.83
N LEU A 373 -21.48 2.91 14.04
CA LEU A 373 -20.36 2.29 13.35
C LEU A 373 -19.72 3.22 12.34
N HIS A 374 -20.53 3.94 11.55
CA HIS A 374 -20.03 4.88 10.56
C HIS A 374 -19.24 6.02 11.21
N CYS A 375 -19.70 6.58 12.34
CA CYS A 375 -18.96 7.56 13.11
C CYS A 375 -17.62 6.99 13.61
N TYR A 376 -17.63 5.77 14.15
CA TYR A 376 -16.41 5.09 14.60
C TYR A 376 -15.42 4.83 13.45
N GLN A 377 -15.88 4.27 12.34
CA GLN A 377 -15.04 3.94 11.19
C GLN A 377 -14.53 5.18 10.46
N SER A 378 -15.35 6.22 10.33
CA SER A 378 -14.91 7.48 9.72
C SER A 378 -13.82 8.12 10.57
N SER A 379 -14.02 8.17 11.91
CA SER A 379 -12.97 8.59 12.82
C SER A 379 -11.72 7.73 12.64
N PHE A 380 -11.89 6.40 12.58
CA PHE A 380 -10.83 5.40 12.32
C PHE A 380 -9.95 5.76 11.13
N LEU A 381 -10.61 5.83 9.98
CA LEU A 381 -9.95 6.02 8.70
C LEU A 381 -9.31 7.40 8.60
N LEU A 382 -10.01 8.46 9.00
CA LEU A 382 -9.53 9.83 8.87
C LEU A 382 -8.28 10.12 9.68
N ASN A 383 -8.24 9.64 10.92
CA ASN A 383 -7.03 9.73 11.71
C ASN A 383 -5.91 8.90 11.05
N PHE A 384 -6.13 7.61 10.76
CA PHE A 384 -5.12 6.76 10.13
C PHE A 384 -4.52 7.41 8.88
N GLU A 385 -5.38 8.00 8.06
CA GLU A 385 -5.08 8.80 6.89
C GLU A 385 -4.20 10.05 7.15
N LEU A 386 -4.46 10.79 8.23
CA LEU A 386 -3.60 11.91 8.64
C LEU A 386 -2.22 11.41 9.09
N HIS A 387 -2.18 10.31 9.84
CA HIS A 387 -0.93 9.69 10.28
C HIS A 387 -0.06 9.26 9.09
N VAL A 388 -0.64 8.54 8.12
CA VAL A 388 0.11 8.15 6.92
C VAL A 388 0.53 9.35 6.06
N SER A 389 -0.21 10.47 6.11
CA SER A 389 0.17 11.71 5.42
C SER A 389 1.37 12.38 6.10
N VAL A 390 1.40 12.42 7.44
CA VAL A 390 2.59 12.88 8.20
C VAL A 390 3.80 12.02 7.87
N ASN A 391 3.63 10.70 7.89
CA ASN A 391 4.68 9.74 7.58
C ASN A 391 5.27 9.97 6.19
N ALA A 392 4.42 10.16 5.18
CA ALA A 392 4.89 10.39 3.82
C ALA A 392 5.63 11.72 3.63
N ILE A 393 5.18 12.79 4.30
CA ILE A 393 5.90 14.08 4.32
C ILE A 393 7.26 13.90 5.01
N PHE A 394 7.29 13.15 6.10
CA PHE A 394 8.50 12.84 6.83
C PHE A 394 9.49 12.01 6.00
N GLU A 395 9.04 10.95 5.33
CA GLU A 395 9.86 10.14 4.43
C GLU A 395 10.41 10.97 3.28
N HIS A 396 9.59 11.85 2.70
CA HIS A 396 10.05 12.78 1.69
C HIS A 396 11.17 13.68 2.23
N HIS A 397 11.06 14.18 3.47
CA HIS A 397 12.14 14.95 4.09
C HIS A 397 13.39 14.09 4.32
N LEU A 398 13.22 12.91 4.91
CA LEU A 398 14.29 11.95 5.23
C LEU A 398 15.13 11.57 4.00
N HIS A 399 14.49 11.35 2.84
CA HIS A 399 15.17 10.94 1.62
C HIS A 399 15.77 12.10 0.82
N ALA A 400 15.30 13.33 1.01
CA ALA A 400 15.80 14.51 0.31
C ALA A 400 17.20 14.93 0.79
N ASP A 401 17.53 14.65 2.05
CA ASP A 401 18.85 14.91 2.62
C ASP A 401 19.18 13.85 3.69
N ALA A 402 20.19 13.01 3.43
CA ALA A 402 20.56 11.93 4.34
C ALA A 402 21.42 12.39 5.53
N ASP A 403 21.89 13.65 5.52
CA ASP A 403 22.78 14.19 6.56
C ASP A 403 22.02 14.81 7.74
N HIS A 404 20.68 14.70 7.77
CA HIS A 404 19.88 15.16 8.89
C HIS A 404 20.31 14.50 10.21
N SER A 405 20.46 15.30 11.26
CA SER A 405 20.65 14.78 12.61
C SER A 405 19.36 14.18 13.17
N LEU A 406 19.50 13.26 14.13
CA LEU A 406 18.36 12.68 14.86
C LEU A 406 17.45 13.77 15.47
N SER A 407 18.03 14.87 15.96
CA SER A 407 17.28 15.97 16.55
C SER A 407 16.47 16.73 15.50
N GLU A 408 17.05 17.01 14.34
CA GLU A 408 16.37 17.72 13.24
C GLU A 408 15.20 16.90 12.70
N LEU A 409 15.39 15.59 12.51
CA LEU A 409 14.31 14.70 12.07
C LEU A 409 13.19 14.60 13.10
N SER A 410 13.52 14.46 14.40
CA SER A 410 12.49 14.45 15.45
C SER A 410 11.71 15.77 15.48
N GLU A 411 12.39 16.90 15.38
CA GLU A 411 11.74 18.21 15.37
C GLU A 411 10.84 18.37 14.13
N PHE A 412 11.32 18.01 12.95
CA PHE A 412 10.53 18.06 11.72
C PHE A 412 9.29 17.16 11.79
N TYR A 413 9.44 15.92 12.27
CA TYR A 413 8.33 14.99 12.45
C TYR A 413 7.31 15.56 13.44
N GLU A 414 7.73 16.01 14.61
CA GLU A 414 6.85 16.59 15.63
C GLU A 414 6.08 17.82 15.12
N GLN A 415 6.76 18.70 14.39
CA GLN A 415 6.13 19.89 13.80
C GLN A 415 5.11 19.50 12.74
N THR A 416 5.47 18.60 11.82
CA THR A 416 4.56 18.11 10.75
C THR A 416 3.34 17.41 11.36
N TYR A 417 3.58 16.54 12.34
CA TYR A 417 2.55 15.83 13.08
C TYR A 417 1.57 16.80 13.72
N HIS A 418 2.08 17.79 14.45
CA HIS A 418 1.26 18.79 15.11
C HIS A 418 0.49 19.67 14.11
N GLN A 419 1.11 20.07 13.00
CA GLN A 419 0.45 20.89 11.98
C GLN A 419 -0.73 20.16 11.32
N LEU A 420 -0.61 18.86 11.06
CA LEU A 420 -1.64 18.09 10.38
C LEU A 420 -2.71 17.55 11.33
N THR A 421 -2.35 17.16 12.55
CA THR A 421 -3.27 16.49 13.50
C THR A 421 -3.72 17.38 14.65
N GLY A 422 -3.02 18.48 14.93
CA GLY A 422 -3.20 19.29 16.14
C GLY A 422 -2.64 18.67 17.42
N VAL A 423 -2.04 17.48 17.34
CA VAL A 423 -1.57 16.68 18.49
C VAL A 423 -0.04 16.75 18.61
N HIS A 424 0.48 16.76 19.84
CA HIS A 424 1.90 16.55 20.08
C HIS A 424 2.20 15.06 20.18
N THR A 425 3.23 14.61 19.47
CA THR A 425 3.75 13.26 19.60
C THR A 425 4.95 13.24 20.55
N GLY A 426 5.30 12.04 21.02
CA GLY A 426 6.56 11.85 21.75
C GLY A 426 7.75 12.04 20.83
N LYS A 427 8.86 12.55 21.37
CA LYS A 427 10.16 12.59 20.70
C LYS A 427 10.52 11.20 20.17
N PHE A 428 11.10 11.14 18.98
CA PHE A 428 11.56 9.89 18.33
C PHE A 428 10.46 8.86 18.03
N SER A 429 9.19 9.23 18.14
CA SER A 429 8.05 8.34 17.85
C SER A 429 8.08 7.72 16.45
N TRP A 430 8.60 8.47 15.49
CA TRP A 430 8.73 8.05 14.10
C TRP A 430 9.68 6.87 13.89
N MET A 431 10.69 6.66 14.75
CA MET A 431 11.72 5.63 14.53
C MET A 431 11.18 4.19 14.61
N TYR A 432 10.02 4.01 15.23
CA TYR A 432 9.44 2.72 15.54
C TYR A 432 8.20 2.41 14.69
N ASP A 433 7.85 3.29 13.75
CA ASP A 433 6.82 3.01 12.77
C ASP A 433 7.41 2.17 11.63
N MET A 434 7.47 0.84 11.85
CA MET A 434 8.06 -0.11 10.90
C MET A 434 7.47 -0.04 9.49
N MET A 435 6.19 0.35 9.37
CA MET A 435 5.55 0.50 8.06
C MET A 435 6.22 1.61 7.24
N MET A 436 6.65 2.71 7.87
CA MET A 436 7.38 3.76 7.16
C MET A 436 8.74 3.28 6.68
N HIS A 437 9.47 2.60 7.55
CA HIS A 437 10.88 2.32 7.28
C HIS A 437 11.05 1.17 6.29
N LEU A 438 10.18 0.17 6.31
CA LEU A 438 10.29 -1.01 5.46
C LEU A 438 9.58 -0.86 4.12
N SER A 439 8.47 -0.12 4.11
CA SER A 439 7.70 0.11 2.90
C SER A 439 7.51 1.62 2.74
N PRO A 440 8.57 2.35 2.32
CA PRO A 440 8.52 3.80 2.22
C PRO A 440 7.37 4.20 1.31
N PHE A 441 6.66 5.24 1.71
CA PHE A 441 5.51 5.81 1.02
C PHE A 441 4.29 4.88 0.95
N TYR A 442 4.33 3.69 1.54
CA TYR A 442 3.21 2.75 1.55
C TYR A 442 1.96 3.34 2.21
N GLY A 443 2.13 4.19 3.23
CA GLY A 443 1.03 4.92 3.84
C GLY A 443 0.22 5.77 2.84
N LEU A 444 0.88 6.33 1.82
CA LEU A 444 0.21 7.09 0.76
C LEU A 444 -0.71 6.24 -0.08
N SER A 445 -0.37 4.97 -0.25
CA SER A 445 -1.22 4.03 -0.98
C SER A 445 -2.60 3.97 -0.35
N TYR A 446 -2.69 3.94 0.98
CA TYR A 446 -3.98 4.00 1.68
C TYR A 446 -4.68 5.34 1.51
N ALA A 447 -3.96 6.45 1.61
CA ALA A 447 -4.57 7.78 1.50
C ALA A 447 -5.12 8.04 0.08
N ALA A 448 -4.31 7.76 -0.95
CA ALA A 448 -4.69 7.84 -2.35
C ALA A 448 -5.81 6.83 -2.67
N GLY A 449 -5.69 5.61 -2.14
CA GLY A 449 -6.67 4.57 -2.30
C GLY A 449 -8.03 4.94 -1.69
N ASN A 450 -8.03 5.61 -0.54
CA ASN A 450 -9.25 6.08 0.06
C ASN A 450 -9.91 7.21 -0.77
N LEU A 451 -9.13 8.12 -1.35
CA LEU A 451 -9.64 9.12 -2.29
C LEU A 451 -10.27 8.47 -3.52
N LEU A 452 -9.62 7.43 -4.07
CA LEU A 452 -10.15 6.63 -5.17
C LEU A 452 -11.49 5.98 -4.78
N ALA A 453 -11.56 5.32 -3.63
CA ALA A 453 -12.78 4.68 -3.13
C ALA A 453 -13.94 5.68 -2.99
N ARG A 454 -13.67 6.89 -2.48
CA ARG A 454 -14.68 7.96 -2.35
C ARG A 454 -15.20 8.42 -3.70
N ARG A 455 -14.29 8.68 -4.66
CA ARG A 455 -14.67 9.10 -6.02
C ARG A 455 -15.49 8.02 -6.70
N PHE A 456 -15.13 6.75 -6.52
CA PHE A 456 -15.90 5.61 -7.02
C PHE A 456 -17.31 5.56 -6.41
N MET A 457 -17.44 5.64 -5.08
CA MET A 457 -18.75 5.64 -4.42
C MET A 457 -19.63 6.79 -4.90
N LYS A 458 -19.06 7.98 -5.08
CA LYS A 458 -19.78 9.15 -5.62
C LYS A 458 -20.23 8.94 -7.06
N TYR A 459 -19.38 8.38 -7.91
CA TYR A 459 -19.71 8.04 -9.30
C TYR A 459 -20.86 7.03 -9.37
N SER A 460 -20.73 5.92 -8.66
CA SER A 460 -21.71 4.84 -8.67
C SER A 460 -23.04 5.28 -8.04
N GLY A 461 -22.99 6.10 -6.98
CA GLY A 461 -24.18 6.60 -6.28
C GLY A 461 -24.95 7.69 -7.03
N ARG A 462 -24.30 8.43 -7.94
CA ARG A 462 -25.01 9.39 -8.83
C ARG A 462 -25.97 8.71 -9.78
N ASN A 463 -25.68 7.45 -10.13
CA ASN A 463 -26.40 6.72 -11.16
C ASN A 463 -27.31 5.62 -10.59
N ARG A 464 -27.19 5.28 -9.29
CA ARG A 464 -27.87 4.12 -8.69
C ARG A 464 -28.21 4.34 -7.21
N SER A 465 -29.36 3.79 -6.79
CA SER A 465 -29.77 3.72 -5.39
C SER A 465 -29.22 2.50 -4.64
N ASP A 466 -28.69 1.52 -5.36
CA ASP A 466 -28.07 0.31 -4.80
C ASP A 466 -26.66 0.18 -5.37
N LEU A 467 -25.66 0.18 -4.48
CA LEU A 467 -24.25 0.05 -4.84
C LEU A 467 -23.78 -1.40 -4.84
N ILE A 468 -24.51 -2.33 -4.22
CA ILE A 468 -24.06 -3.70 -3.98
C ILE A 468 -24.79 -4.64 -4.94
N ASN A 469 -24.35 -4.60 -6.19
CA ASN A 469 -24.93 -5.41 -7.26
C ASN A 469 -23.86 -5.86 -8.28
N PRO A 470 -24.20 -6.81 -9.17
CA PRO A 470 -23.25 -7.33 -10.15
C PRO A 470 -22.72 -6.27 -11.13
N GLU A 471 -23.47 -5.20 -11.39
CA GLU A 471 -23.05 -4.14 -12.30
C GLU A 471 -21.92 -3.29 -11.69
N THR A 472 -21.98 -3.00 -10.39
CA THR A 472 -20.87 -2.37 -9.66
C THR A 472 -19.63 -3.25 -9.69
N GLY A 473 -19.77 -4.56 -9.43
CA GLY A 473 -18.65 -5.49 -9.50
C GLY A 473 -18.08 -5.65 -10.91
N ALA A 474 -18.91 -5.57 -11.96
CA ALA A 474 -18.46 -5.54 -13.35
C ALA A 474 -17.61 -4.30 -13.64
N ILE A 475 -18.02 -3.10 -13.17
CA ILE A 475 -17.20 -1.88 -13.30
C ILE A 475 -15.87 -2.05 -12.58
N ILE A 476 -15.86 -2.57 -11.35
CA ILE A 476 -14.62 -2.79 -10.60
C ILE A 476 -13.69 -3.74 -11.37
N ARG A 477 -14.24 -4.87 -11.83
CA ARG A 477 -13.51 -5.88 -12.60
C ARG A 477 -12.94 -5.32 -13.89
N ASP A 478 -13.75 -4.60 -14.67
CA ASP A 478 -13.37 -4.12 -15.98
C ASP A 478 -12.43 -2.91 -15.93
N LEU A 479 -12.66 -1.97 -15.00
CA LEU A 479 -11.87 -0.75 -14.89
C LEU A 479 -10.60 -0.95 -14.07
N PHE A 480 -10.61 -1.78 -13.03
CA PHE A 480 -9.47 -1.92 -12.12
C PHE A 480 -8.70 -3.21 -12.37
N PHE A 481 -9.34 -4.37 -12.21
CA PHE A 481 -8.65 -5.66 -12.28
C PHE A 481 -8.16 -5.97 -13.70
N LYS A 482 -9.05 -5.84 -14.69
CA LYS A 482 -8.72 -6.08 -16.10
C LYS A 482 -7.83 -5.03 -16.74
N THR A 483 -7.65 -3.86 -16.13
CA THR A 483 -6.66 -2.90 -16.63
C THR A 483 -5.34 -3.04 -15.88
N GLY A 484 -5.33 -3.49 -14.61
CA GLY A 484 -4.12 -3.59 -13.80
C GLY A 484 -3.28 -2.31 -13.87
N GLY A 485 -1.97 -2.44 -14.05
CA GLY A 485 -1.07 -1.32 -14.29
C GLY A 485 -1.12 -0.70 -15.72
N LEU A 486 -1.88 -1.27 -16.67
CA LEU A 486 -1.93 -0.78 -18.06
C LEU A 486 -2.57 0.59 -18.19
N LEU A 487 -3.54 0.90 -17.32
CA LEU A 487 -4.20 2.19 -17.29
C LEU A 487 -3.71 2.97 -16.06
N HIS A 488 -3.03 4.09 -16.32
CA HIS A 488 -2.54 4.98 -15.25
C HIS A 488 -3.68 5.36 -14.28
N TRP A 489 -3.42 5.37 -12.98
CA TRP A 489 -4.46 5.57 -11.95
C TRP A 489 -5.25 6.88 -12.14
N LYS A 490 -4.60 7.98 -12.53
CA LYS A 490 -5.27 9.25 -12.89
C LYS A 490 -6.32 9.06 -13.99
N LYS A 491 -6.09 8.20 -14.98
CA LYS A 491 -7.07 7.90 -16.03
C LYS A 491 -8.25 7.09 -15.50
N LYS A 492 -8.01 6.16 -14.56
CA LYS A 492 -9.10 5.49 -13.83
C LYS A 492 -9.96 6.51 -13.07
N LEU A 493 -9.34 7.52 -12.45
CA LEU A 493 -10.06 8.60 -11.77
C LEU A 493 -10.83 9.54 -12.69
N GLU A 494 -10.25 9.89 -13.85
CA GLU A 494 -10.93 10.70 -14.87
C GLU A 494 -12.20 10.00 -15.36
N TYR A 495 -12.13 8.67 -15.57
CA TYR A 495 -13.29 7.85 -15.95
C TYR A 495 -14.41 7.93 -14.90
N LEU A 496 -14.06 7.89 -13.60
CA LEU A 496 -15.02 8.03 -12.50
C LEU A 496 -15.52 9.46 -12.29
N SER A 497 -14.95 10.46 -12.97
CA SER A 497 -15.31 11.86 -12.80
C SER A 497 -16.29 12.37 -13.87
N GLN A 498 -16.42 11.63 -14.97
CA GLN A 498 -17.43 11.83 -16.02
C GLN A 498 -18.81 11.41 -15.53
#